data_AF-A0A172TAW7-F1
#
_entry.id   AF-A0A172TAW7-F1
#
_cell.length_a   1.000
_cell.length_b   1.000
_cell.length_c   1.000
_cell.angle_alpha   90.00
_cell.angle_beta   90.00
_cell.angle_gamma   90.00
#
_symmetry.space_group_name_H-M   'P 1'
#
loop_
_entity.id
_entity.type
_entity.pdbx_description
1 polymer ?
#
loop_
_entity_poly.entity_id
_entity_poly.type
_entity_poly.pdbx_seq_one_letter_code
_entity_poly.pdbx_strand_id
1 'polypeptide(L)' 'MPGQTAGNGKSLGRAFLVRRNALWAKLRGLEPGTAFEETLAELSALIGWNRARILAGLGLPEQGAAEAEARAGRHP' A
#
# COMPACT_ATOMS: atom_id res chain seq x y z
N MET A 1 21.85 40.98 3.80
CA MET A 1 20.61 40.41 4.39
C MET A 1 19.46 40.65 3.43
N PRO A 2 18.44 39.78 3.30
CA PRO A 2 18.43 38.31 3.36
C PRO A 2 17.66 37.69 2.15
N GLY A 3 17.81 36.38 1.93
CA GLY A 3 17.06 35.62 0.91
C GLY A 3 16.98 34.15 1.29
N GLN A 4 16.30 33.90 2.41
CA GLN A 4 16.17 32.61 3.08
C GLN A 4 15.33 31.63 2.23
N THR A 5 15.97 30.75 1.47
CA THR A 5 15.33 29.64 0.75
C THR A 5 15.35 28.36 1.60
N ALA A 6 14.73 28.39 2.77
CA ALA A 6 14.56 27.21 3.61
C ALA A 6 13.08 26.97 3.87
N GLY A 7 12.41 26.15 3.05
CA GLY A 7 11.01 25.82 3.33
C GLY A 7 10.27 24.86 2.39
N ASN A 8 10.68 24.70 1.12
CA ASN A 8 9.81 24.05 0.13
C ASN A 8 9.85 22.51 0.06
N GLY A 9 10.76 21.83 0.78
CA GLY A 9 10.88 20.36 0.74
C GLY A 9 10.02 19.59 1.75
N LYS A 10 9.64 20.23 2.86
CA LYS A 10 8.99 19.54 4.01
C LYS A 10 7.49 19.30 3.80
N SER A 11 6.82 20.23 3.14
CA SER A 11 5.37 20.18 2.88
C SER A 11 5.01 19.13 1.83
N LEU A 12 5.87 18.95 0.81
CA LEU A 12 5.75 17.86 -0.16
C LEU A 12 5.83 16.49 0.52
N GLY A 13 6.74 16.34 1.50
CA GLY A 13 6.86 15.13 2.31
C GLY A 13 5.61 14.82 3.14
N ARG A 14 5.01 15.82 3.81
CA ARG A 14 3.78 15.61 4.58
C ARG A 14 2.60 15.26 3.69
N ALA A 15 2.38 15.98 2.59
CA ALA A 15 1.29 15.71 1.66
C ALA A 15 1.41 14.30 1.04
N PHE A 16 2.63 13.89 0.69
CA PHE A 16 2.93 12.54 0.23
C PHE A 16 2.60 11.47 1.28
N LEU A 17 3.04 11.66 2.53
CA LEU A 17 2.77 10.72 3.62
C LEU A 17 1.27 10.61 3.92
N VAL A 18 0.53 11.72 3.87
CA VAL A 18 -0.93 11.73 4.05
C VAL A 18 -1.61 10.95 2.93
N ARG A 19 -1.25 11.21 1.66
CA ARG A 19 -1.84 10.51 0.51
C ARG A 19 -1.54 9.00 0.55
N ARG A 20 -0.29 8.64 0.85
CA ARG A 20 0.13 7.24 1.03
C ARG A 20 -0.67 6.56 2.14
N ASN A 21 -0.76 7.17 3.32
CA ASN A 21 -1.48 6.59 4.46
C ASN A 21 -2.99 6.48 4.17
N ALA A 22 -3.58 7.44 3.47
CA ALA A 22 -4.99 7.38 3.05
C ALA A 22 -5.25 6.21 2.11
N LEU A 23 -4.38 5.97 1.12
CA LEU A 23 -4.48 4.82 0.21
C LEU A 23 -4.30 3.48 0.96
N TRP A 24 -3.35 3.40 1.90
CA TRP A 24 -3.22 2.21 2.75
C TRP A 24 -4.46 1.95 3.61
N ALA A 25 -5.06 3.00 4.19
CA ALA A 25 -6.27 2.87 4.99
C ALA A 25 -7.46 2.39 4.13
N LYS A 26 -7.60 2.92 2.90
CA LYS A 26 -8.61 2.46 1.93
C LYS A 26 -8.42 0.99 1.58
N LEU A 27 -7.20 0.57 1.24
CA LEU A 27 -6.93 -0.83 0.88
C LEU A 27 -7.30 -1.83 1.98
N ARG A 28 -7.10 -1.48 3.25
CA ARG A 28 -7.48 -2.36 4.37
C ARG A 28 -9.00 -2.44 4.60
N GLY A 29 -9.76 -1.46 4.14
CA GLY A 29 -11.22 -1.41 4.28
C GLY A 29 -11.98 -1.86 3.04
N LEU A 30 -11.30 -2.07 1.92
CA LEU A 30 -11.90 -2.54 0.68
C LEU A 30 -11.80 -4.06 0.58
N GLU A 31 -12.87 -4.69 0.12
CA GLU A 31 -12.82 -6.08 -0.29
C GLU A 31 -12.08 -6.23 -1.62
N PRO A 32 -11.38 -7.35 -1.85
CA PRO A 32 -10.69 -7.62 -3.10
C PRO A 32 -11.67 -7.63 -4.27
N GLY A 33 -11.54 -6.63 -5.15
CA GLY A 33 -12.42 -6.37 -6.29
C GLY A 33 -11.92 -5.15 -7.08
N THR A 34 -12.75 -4.59 -7.96
CA THR A 34 -12.34 -3.50 -8.86
C THR A 34 -11.78 -2.29 -8.12
N ALA A 35 -12.50 -1.80 -7.10
CA ALA A 35 -12.06 -0.64 -6.31
C ALA A 35 -10.75 -0.90 -5.54
N PHE A 36 -10.50 -2.15 -5.12
CA PHE A 36 -9.25 -2.54 -4.47
C PHE A 36 -8.08 -2.51 -5.44
N GLU A 37 -8.24 -3.08 -6.64
CA GLU A 37 -7.19 -3.07 -7.67
C GLU A 37 -6.90 -1.65 -8.18
N GLU A 38 -7.92 -0.79 -8.32
CA GLU A 38 -7.74 0.63 -8.65
C GLU A 38 -6.93 1.37 -7.57
N THR A 39 -7.29 1.18 -6.30
CA THR A 39 -6.57 1.80 -5.17
C THR A 39 -5.13 1.27 -5.07
N LEU A 40 -4.92 -0.01 -5.38
CA LEU A 40 -3.62 -0.65 -5.42
C LEU A 40 -2.75 -0.06 -6.54
N ALA A 41 -3.31 0.12 -7.73
CA ALA A 41 -2.63 0.76 -8.86
C ALA A 41 -2.24 2.21 -8.54
N GLU A 42 -3.13 2.98 -7.91
CA GLU A 42 -2.82 4.33 -7.44
C GLU A 42 -1.69 4.34 -6.40
N LEU A 43 -1.72 3.44 -5.43
CA LEU A 43 -0.67 3.33 -4.42
C LEU A 43 0.67 2.92 -5.06
N SER A 44 0.64 1.95 -5.97
CA SER A 44 1.79 1.49 -6.75
C SER A 44 2.44 2.64 -7.52
N ALA A 45 1.65 3.42 -8.26
CA ALA A 45 2.15 4.59 -8.99
C ALA A 45 2.72 5.66 -8.05
N LEU A 46 2.16 5.81 -6.84
CA LEU A 46 2.60 6.80 -5.87
C LEU A 46 3.96 6.46 -5.23
N ILE A 47 4.19 5.19 -4.87
CA ILE A 47 5.39 4.76 -4.12
C ILE A 47 6.38 3.92 -4.95
N GLY A 48 6.03 3.58 -6.18
CA GLY A 48 6.81 2.74 -7.08
C GLY A 48 6.89 1.27 -6.66
N TRP A 49 5.93 0.78 -5.88
CA TRP A 49 5.92 -0.62 -5.41
C TRP A 49 5.06 -1.48 -6.30
N ASN A 50 5.54 -2.68 -6.63
CA ASN A 50 4.76 -3.66 -7.37
C ASN A 50 3.64 -4.26 -6.51
N ARG A 51 2.61 -4.80 -7.16
CA ARG A 51 1.42 -5.40 -6.55
C ARG A 51 1.76 -6.41 -5.45
N ALA A 52 2.64 -7.37 -5.74
CA ALA A 52 3.07 -8.37 -4.78
C ALA A 52 3.60 -7.75 -3.47
N ARG A 53 4.37 -6.66 -3.57
CA ARG A 53 4.96 -5.97 -2.41
C ARG A 53 3.91 -5.22 -1.58
N ILE A 54 2.91 -4.64 -2.24
CA ILE A 54 1.78 -3.98 -1.58
C ILE A 54 0.93 -5.02 -0.86
N LEU A 55 0.60 -6.13 -1.52
CA LEU A 55 -0.17 -7.24 -0.94
C LEU A 55 0.54 -7.85 0.27
N ALA A 56 1.85 -8.09 0.18
CA ALA A 56 2.65 -8.53 1.32
C ALA A 56 2.61 -7.54 2.49
N GLY A 57 2.59 -6.22 2.21
CA GLY A 57 2.41 -5.18 3.22
C GLY A 57 1.00 -5.13 3.84
N LEU A 58 0.00 -5.67 3.16
CA LEU A 58 -1.35 -5.88 3.70
C LEU A 58 -1.47 -7.20 4.49
N GLY A 59 -0.44 -8.06 4.47
CA GLY A 59 -0.54 -9.42 4.98
C GLY A 59 -1.42 -10.33 4.12
N LEU A 60 -1.75 -9.90 2.90
CA LEU A 60 -2.51 -10.70 1.95
C LEU A 60 -1.54 -11.50 1.09
N PRO A 61 -1.68 -12.83 1.00
CA PRO A 61 -0.95 -13.58 0.00
C PRO A 61 -1.37 -13.09 -1.38
N GLU A 62 -0.41 -12.89 -2.28
CA GLU A 62 -0.73 -12.90 -3.71
C GLU A 62 -1.50 -14.20 -3.96
N GLN A 63 -2.71 -14.11 -4.52
CA GLN A 63 -3.74 -15.15 -4.53
C GLN A 63 -3.36 -16.43 -5.32
N GLY A 64 -2.30 -17.07 -4.85
CA GLY A 64 -1.70 -18.33 -5.27
C GLY A 64 -0.91 -18.99 -4.14
N ALA A 65 -0.73 -18.35 -2.98
CA ALA A 65 -0.14 -18.97 -1.78
C ALA A 65 -1.16 -19.40 -0.71
N ALA A 66 -2.45 -19.11 -0.90
CA ALA A 66 -3.52 -19.46 0.06
C ALA A 66 -4.06 -20.90 -0.10
N GLU A 67 -3.61 -21.66 -1.10
CA GLU A 67 -3.92 -23.09 -1.20
C GLU A 67 -2.91 -23.98 -0.45
N ALA A 68 -1.72 -23.48 -0.11
CA ALA A 68 -0.68 -24.27 0.55
C ALA A 68 -0.89 -24.41 2.07
N GLU A 69 -1.34 -23.35 2.76
CA GLU A 69 -1.44 -23.37 4.23
C GLU A 69 -2.82 -23.80 4.75
N ALA A 70 -3.88 -23.66 3.95
CA ALA A 70 -5.22 -24.15 4.30
C ALA A 70 -5.38 -25.68 4.16
N ARG A 71 -4.50 -26.35 3.39
CA ARG A 71 -4.32 -27.82 3.44
C ARG A 71 -3.41 -28.28 4.58
N ALA A 72 -2.68 -27.37 5.23
CA ALA A 72 -1.83 -27.67 6.37
C ALA A 72 -2.57 -27.51 7.72
N GLY A 73 -3.89 -27.36 7.70
CA GLY A 73 -4.70 -27.72 8.85
C GLY A 73 -4.85 -29.24 8.92
N ARG A 74 -4.21 -29.90 9.90
CA ARG A 74 -4.81 -30.89 10.85
C ARG A 74 -3.92 -32.09 11.22
N HIS A 75 -3.42 -32.05 12.47
CA HIS A 75 -3.20 -33.18 13.42
C HIS A 75 -2.02 -34.15 13.12
N PRO A 76 -1.31 -34.69 14.12
CA PRO A 76 -1.82 -35.26 15.38
C PRO A 76 -1.67 -34.41 16.65
#